data_AF-A0A0K0E7T2-F1
#
_entry.id   AF-A0A0K0E7T2-F1
#
_cell.length_a   1.000
_cell.length_b   1.000
_cell.length_c   1.000
_cell.angle_alpha   90.00
_cell.angle_beta   90.00
_cell.angle_gamma   90.00
#
_symmetry.space_group_name_H-M   'P 1'
#
loop_
_entity.id
_entity.type
_entity.pdbx_description
1 polymer ?
#
loop_
_entity_poly.entity_id
_entity_poly.type
_entity_poly.pdbx_seq_one_letter_code
_entity_poly.pdbx_strand_id
1 'polypeptide(L)'
;MADLETQLTAPAEDYINDPSIELAWAMKASERASIHQNLLLNCDTKTLKLNKYQDNIYKQFREIFPDLNIEMITEEQLKGDNKVKWHDFCEGFKEVDDYNMGTLMRMDVKTIYSPDNTIIVPRIQFLAIEGARNIEGLNDKYKEIITRDYQKASNDGTLAV
;
A
#
# COMPACT_ATOMS: atom_id res chain seq x y z
N MET A 1 -7.18 -30.72 5.24
CA MET A 1 -7.47 -29.32 4.90
C MET A 1 -6.19 -28.81 4.27
N ALA A 2 -6.20 -28.44 2.99
CA ALA A 2 -5.05 -27.76 2.41
C ALA A 2 -4.88 -26.45 3.19
N ASP A 3 -3.67 -26.23 3.69
CA ASP A 3 -3.36 -25.06 4.49
C ASP A 3 -3.53 -23.81 3.61
N LEU A 4 -4.35 -22.85 4.06
CA LEU A 4 -4.65 -21.65 3.27
C LEU A 4 -3.37 -20.88 2.92
N GLU A 5 -2.35 -20.95 3.78
CA GLU A 5 -1.04 -20.35 3.52
C GLU A 5 -0.36 -20.96 2.29
N THR A 6 -0.47 -22.27 2.09
CA THR A 6 0.08 -22.92 0.88
C THR A 6 -0.63 -22.51 -0.39
N GLN A 7 -1.96 -22.32 -0.35
CA GLN A 7 -2.72 -21.89 -1.53
C GLN A 7 -2.40 -20.45 -1.93
N LEU A 8 -2.09 -19.60 -0.95
CA LEU A 8 -1.69 -18.21 -1.17
C LEU A 8 -0.38 -18.08 -1.95
N THR A 9 0.51 -19.06 -1.82
CA THR A 9 1.84 -19.07 -2.45
C THR A 9 1.91 -19.94 -3.72
N ALA A 10 0.79 -20.56 -4.12
CA ALA A 10 0.77 -21.47 -5.25
C ALA A 10 1.02 -20.75 -6.59
N PRO A 11 1.61 -21.44 -7.59
CA PRO A 11 1.76 -20.90 -8.94
C PRO A 11 0.40 -20.50 -9.53
N ALA A 12 0.37 -19.45 -10.35
CA ALA A 12 -0.86 -18.92 -10.95
C ALA A 12 -1.65 -19.95 -11.78
N GLU A 13 -1.00 -21.01 -12.26
CA GLU A 13 -1.61 -22.08 -13.06
C GLU A 13 -2.47 -23.04 -12.20
N ASP A 14 -2.18 -23.15 -10.90
CA ASP A 14 -2.92 -23.99 -9.95
C ASP A 14 -4.02 -23.20 -9.20
N TYR A 15 -4.18 -21.91 -9.52
CA TYR A 15 -5.17 -21.06 -8.89
C TYR A 15 -6.58 -21.46 -9.31
N ILE A 16 -7.27 -22.16 -8.42
CA ILE A 16 -8.72 -22.34 -8.47
C ILE A 16 -9.35 -21.05 -7.95
N ASN A 17 -10.35 -20.51 -8.65
CA ASN A 17 -11.14 -19.36 -8.18
C ASN A 17 -11.99 -19.79 -6.98
N ASP A 18 -11.35 -19.91 -5.82
CA ASP A 18 -11.94 -20.32 -4.54
C ASP A 18 -12.20 -19.05 -3.71
N PRO A 19 -13.46 -18.77 -3.33
CA PRO A 19 -13.82 -17.62 -2.50
C PRO A 19 -13.04 -17.54 -1.17
N SER A 20 -12.56 -18.68 -0.65
CA SER A 20 -11.74 -18.69 0.56
C SER A 20 -10.35 -18.06 0.34
N ILE A 21 -9.79 -18.15 -0.87
CA ILE A 21 -8.52 -17.53 -1.22
C ILE A 21 -8.69 -16.02 -1.34
N GLU A 22 -9.76 -15.55 -1.98
CA GLU A 22 -10.07 -14.12 -2.06
C GLU A 22 -10.30 -13.52 -0.66
N LEU A 23 -11.01 -14.24 0.22
CA LEU A 23 -11.21 -13.84 1.60
C LEU A 23 -9.88 -13.74 2.36
N ALA A 24 -9.00 -14.73 2.21
CA ALA A 24 -7.68 -14.74 2.84
C ALA A 24 -6.80 -13.58 2.35
N TRP A 25 -6.86 -13.27 1.05
CA TRP A 25 -6.21 -12.10 0.47
C TRP A 25 -6.72 -10.81 1.08
N ALA A 26 -8.05 -10.65 1.17
CA ALA A 26 -8.68 -9.47 1.76
C ALA A 26 -8.30 -9.30 3.24
N MET A 27 -8.31 -10.39 4.02
CA MET A 27 -7.90 -10.38 5.43
C MET A 27 -6.44 -9.96 5.60
N LYS A 28 -5.52 -10.54 4.81
CA LYS A 28 -4.08 -10.18 4.85
C LYS A 28 -3.85 -8.72 4.43
N ALA A 29 -4.61 -8.22 3.45
CA ALA A 29 -4.52 -6.85 3.00
C ALA A 29 -5.05 -5.86 4.05
N SER A 30 -6.17 -6.17 4.73
CA SER A 30 -6.70 -5.41 5.87
C SER A 30 -5.72 -5.39 7.05
N GLU A 31 -5.16 -6.55 7.42
CA GLU A 31 -4.16 -6.63 8.51
C GLU A 31 -2.94 -5.73 8.21
N ARG A 32 -2.42 -5.79 6.99
CA ARG A 32 -1.30 -4.93 6.54
C ARG A 32 -1.66 -3.44 6.61
N ALA A 33 -2.88 -3.06 6.23
CA ALA A 33 -3.35 -1.69 6.32
C ALA A 33 -3.44 -1.22 7.78
N SER A 34 -4.00 -2.05 8.67
CA SER A 34 -4.08 -1.77 10.11
C SER A 34 -2.70 -1.60 10.75
N ILE A 35 -1.74 -2.46 10.40
CA ILE A 35 -0.34 -2.33 10.84
C ILE A 35 0.25 -1.02 10.32
N HIS A 36 0.09 -0.72 9.04
CA HIS A 36 0.61 0.51 8.45
C HIS A 36 -0.01 1.76 9.09
N GLN A 37 -1.32 1.78 9.31
CA GLN A 37 -2.03 2.86 10.01
C GLN A 37 -1.45 3.08 11.40
N ASN A 38 -1.19 2.00 12.15
CA ASN A 38 -0.59 2.07 13.48
C ASN A 38 0.83 2.67 13.45
N LEU A 39 1.64 2.30 12.45
CA LEU A 39 2.97 2.86 12.24
C LEU A 39 2.91 4.38 11.96
N LEU A 40 1.97 4.84 11.13
CA LEU A 40 1.80 6.27 10.84
C LEU A 40 1.45 7.07 12.10
N LEU A 41 0.58 6.53 12.96
CA LEU A 41 0.14 7.19 14.18
C LEU A 41 1.24 7.24 15.25
N ASN A 42 1.98 6.15 15.42
CA ASN A 42 2.82 5.94 16.60
C ASN A 42 4.33 6.04 16.36
N CYS A 43 4.80 5.96 15.11
CA CYS A 43 6.23 5.98 14.78
C CYS A 43 6.68 7.29 14.13
N ASP A 44 7.99 7.57 14.19
CA ASP A 44 8.60 8.64 13.39
C ASP A 44 8.75 8.16 11.94
N THR A 45 7.90 8.68 11.06
CA THR A 45 7.84 8.26 9.65
C THR A 45 9.05 8.69 8.84
N LYS A 46 9.85 9.67 9.30
CA LYS A 46 11.08 10.08 8.60
C LYS A 46 12.18 9.03 8.72
N THR A 47 12.17 8.26 9.80
CA THR A 47 13.16 7.19 10.07
C THR A 47 12.63 5.80 9.74
N LEU A 48 11.32 5.68 9.52
CA LEU A 48 10.65 4.41 9.23
C LEU A 48 10.93 3.94 7.79
N LYS A 49 11.59 2.79 7.67
CA LYS A 49 11.70 2.05 6.40
C LYS A 49 10.63 0.97 6.31
N LEU A 50 9.81 1.01 5.27
CA LEU A 50 8.74 0.03 5.03
C LEU A 50 9.27 -1.29 4.45
N ASN A 51 10.45 -1.27 3.84
CA ASN A 51 11.10 -2.44 3.26
C ASN A 51 12.63 -2.26 3.19
N LYS A 52 13.38 -3.37 3.20
CA LYS A 52 14.84 -3.37 3.04
C LYS A 52 15.33 -2.77 1.72
N TYR A 53 14.53 -2.85 0.66
CA TYR A 53 14.85 -2.29 -0.66
C TYR A 53 14.34 -0.85 -0.89
N GLN A 54 13.80 -0.19 0.14
CA GLN A 54 13.14 1.12 0.03
C GLN A 54 13.95 2.16 -0.77
N ASP A 55 15.26 2.25 -0.53
CA ASP A 55 16.09 3.26 -1.19
C ASP A 55 16.19 3.03 -2.71
N ASN A 56 16.25 1.77 -3.17
CA ASN A 56 16.26 1.41 -4.60
C ASN A 56 14.87 1.61 -5.23
N ILE A 57 13.83 1.18 -4.52
CA ILE A 57 12.42 1.36 -4.94
C ILE A 57 12.14 2.85 -5.16
N TYR A 58 12.50 3.70 -4.19
CA TYR A 58 12.29 5.15 -4.27
C TYR A 58 13.04 5.79 -5.45
N LYS A 59 14.31 5.41 -5.64
CA LYS A 59 15.14 5.92 -6.73
C LYS A 59 14.49 5.61 -8.09
N GLN A 60 14.17 4.34 -8.36
CA GLN A 60 13.56 3.95 -9.64
C GLN A 60 12.16 4.56 -9.80
N PHE A 61 11.38 4.65 -8.72
CA PHE A 61 10.07 5.28 -8.73
C PHE A 61 10.15 6.73 -9.19
N ARG A 62 11.07 7.53 -8.62
CA ARG A 62 11.25 8.93 -9.01
C ARG A 62 11.98 9.13 -10.34
N GLU A 63 12.74 8.15 -10.82
CA GLU A 63 13.26 8.14 -12.20
C GLU A 63 12.14 7.97 -13.24
N ILE A 64 11.17 7.09 -12.98
CA ILE A 64 10.04 6.83 -13.90
C ILE A 64 8.94 7.90 -13.77
N PHE A 65 8.71 8.37 -12.54
CA PHE A 65 7.63 9.28 -12.16
C PHE A 65 8.15 10.52 -11.40
N PRO A 66 8.96 11.37 -12.05
CA PRO A 66 9.56 12.54 -11.40
C PRO A 66 8.50 13.50 -10.85
N ASP A 67 7.43 13.74 -11.62
CA ASP A 67 6.41 14.75 -11.31
C ASP A 67 5.10 14.17 -10.75
N LEU A 68 5.04 12.86 -10.46
CA LEU A 68 3.82 12.26 -9.93
C LEU A 68 3.55 12.82 -8.52
N ASN A 69 2.36 13.41 -8.36
CA ASN A 69 1.90 13.92 -7.08
C ASN A 69 1.50 12.75 -6.18
N ILE A 70 2.28 12.51 -5.13
CA ILE A 70 2.01 11.44 -4.16
C ILE A 70 1.20 11.91 -2.95
N GLU A 71 0.81 13.19 -2.84
CA GLU A 71 -0.16 13.61 -1.82
C GLU A 71 -1.54 13.02 -2.10
N MET A 72 -1.94 12.98 -3.37
CA MET A 72 -3.22 12.43 -3.82
C MET A 72 -3.01 11.54 -5.03
N ILE A 73 -3.26 10.24 -4.87
CA ILE A 73 -3.17 9.25 -5.94
C ILE A 73 -4.57 8.85 -6.38
N THR A 74 -4.82 8.93 -7.69
CA THR A 74 -6.08 8.50 -8.30
C THR A 74 -5.91 7.18 -9.05
N GLU A 75 -7.01 6.45 -9.26
CA GLU A 75 -6.97 5.24 -10.08
C GLU A 75 -6.50 5.51 -11.51
N GLU A 76 -6.82 6.67 -12.07
CA GLU A 76 -6.40 7.09 -13.41
C GLU A 76 -4.88 7.17 -13.52
N GLN A 77 -4.20 7.69 -12.51
CA GLN A 77 -2.74 7.77 -12.47
C GLN A 77 -2.06 6.40 -12.40
N LEU A 78 -2.77 5.37 -11.94
CA LEU A 78 -2.26 4.00 -11.83
C LEU A 78 -2.63 3.12 -13.03
N LYS A 79 -3.88 3.26 -13.53
CA LYS A 79 -4.48 2.36 -14.53
C LYS A 79 -4.57 2.98 -15.94
N GLY A 80 -4.42 4.29 -16.08
CA GLY A 80 -4.47 5.01 -17.35
C GLY A 80 -3.14 4.96 -18.10
N ASP A 81 -2.65 6.11 -18.55
CA ASP A 81 -1.45 6.23 -19.39
C ASP A 81 -0.17 5.67 -18.75
N ASN A 82 -0.15 5.55 -17.41
CA ASN A 82 0.98 5.00 -16.67
C ASN A 82 0.96 3.48 -16.52
N LYS A 83 -0.08 2.77 -17.00
CA LYS A 83 -0.25 1.32 -16.79
C LYS A 83 0.98 0.51 -17.21
N VAL A 84 1.56 0.83 -18.37
CA VAL A 84 2.76 0.13 -18.88
C VAL A 84 3.99 0.44 -18.02
N LYS A 85 4.20 1.72 -17.67
CA LYS A 85 5.30 2.12 -16.79
C LYS A 85 5.22 1.44 -15.43
N TRP A 86 4.02 1.35 -14.87
CA TRP A 86 3.79 0.66 -13.62
C TRP A 86 4.01 -0.85 -13.73
N HIS A 87 3.59 -1.47 -14.83
CA HIS A 87 3.86 -2.88 -15.11
C HIS A 87 5.37 -3.14 -15.12
N ASP A 88 6.13 -2.36 -15.90
CA ASP A 88 7.58 -2.53 -16.02
C ASP A 88 8.29 -2.25 -14.69
N PHE A 89 7.82 -1.26 -13.93
CA PHE A 89 8.28 -1.01 -12.57
C PHE A 89 8.05 -2.24 -11.66
N CYS A 90 6.87 -2.85 -11.69
CA CYS A 90 6.60 -4.04 -10.87
C CYS A 90 7.53 -5.20 -11.22
N GLU A 91 7.75 -5.43 -12.52
CA GLU A 91 8.60 -6.52 -13.00
C GLU A 91 10.08 -6.34 -12.66
N GLY A 92 10.53 -5.11 -12.37
CA GLY A 92 11.88 -4.80 -11.93
C GLY A 92 12.18 -5.13 -10.46
N PHE A 93 11.19 -5.56 -9.67
CA PHE A 93 11.32 -5.77 -8.22
C PHE A 93 10.78 -7.14 -7.76
N LYS A 94 10.94 -8.18 -8.59
CA LYS A 94 10.49 -9.55 -8.26
C LYS A 94 11.17 -10.16 -7.03
N GLU A 95 12.32 -9.62 -6.62
CA GLU A 95 13.04 -10.00 -5.41
C GLU A 95 12.40 -9.48 -4.11
N VAL A 96 11.37 -8.62 -4.22
CA VAL A 96 10.58 -8.16 -3.09
C VAL A 96 9.53 -9.22 -2.76
N ASP A 97 9.52 -9.69 -1.52
CA ASP A 97 8.54 -10.67 -1.06
C ASP A 97 7.11 -10.17 -1.30
N ASP A 98 6.29 -11.02 -1.94
CA ASP A 98 4.91 -10.75 -2.34
C ASP A 98 4.75 -9.49 -3.23
N TYR A 99 5.74 -9.14 -4.08
CA TYR A 99 5.76 -7.86 -4.82
C TYR A 99 4.45 -7.52 -5.58
N ASN A 100 3.80 -8.54 -6.14
CA ASN A 100 2.57 -8.41 -6.92
C ASN A 100 1.28 -8.66 -6.13
N MET A 101 1.37 -9.03 -4.85
CA MET A 101 0.19 -9.32 -4.03
C MET A 101 -0.63 -8.06 -3.77
N GLY A 102 -1.95 -8.16 -3.89
CA GLY A 102 -2.90 -7.08 -3.58
C GLY A 102 -2.71 -6.55 -2.16
N THR A 103 -2.55 -5.24 -2.04
CA THR A 103 -2.32 -4.51 -0.79
C THR A 103 -3.17 -3.24 -0.80
N LEU A 104 -3.76 -2.91 0.35
CA LEU A 104 -4.52 -1.67 0.52
C LEU A 104 -3.56 -0.47 0.68
N MET A 105 -3.79 0.58 -0.10
CA MET A 105 -3.01 1.82 -0.08
C MET A 105 -3.96 3.02 0.01
N ARG A 106 -3.54 4.06 0.74
CA ARG A 106 -4.29 5.30 0.85
C ARG A 106 -4.19 6.12 -0.43
N MET A 107 -5.30 6.68 -0.89
CA MET A 107 -5.35 7.60 -2.04
C MET A 107 -4.81 8.98 -1.63
N ASP A 108 -5.44 9.60 -0.64
CA ASP A 108 -5.02 10.84 0.00
C ASP A 108 -4.14 10.54 1.22
N VAL A 109 -2.94 11.13 1.24
CA VAL A 109 -2.00 11.03 2.36
C VAL A 109 -2.52 11.70 3.64
N LYS A 110 -3.54 12.57 3.55
CA LYS A 110 -4.00 13.44 4.64
C LYS A 110 -5.01 12.77 5.57
N THR A 111 -5.58 11.66 5.15
CA THR A 111 -6.65 10.95 5.87
C THR A 111 -6.26 9.50 6.16
N ILE A 112 -7.02 8.86 7.05
CA ILE A 112 -6.82 7.45 7.40
C ILE A 112 -7.25 6.51 6.27
N TYR A 113 -6.95 5.22 6.43
CA TYR A 113 -7.62 4.19 5.65
C TYR A 113 -9.14 4.23 5.90
N SER A 114 -9.91 4.27 4.81
CA SER A 114 -11.36 4.20 4.78
C SER A 114 -11.85 3.68 3.43
N PRO A 115 -13.11 3.26 3.27
CA PRO A 115 -13.64 2.80 1.99
C PRO A 115 -13.47 3.82 0.85
N ASP A 116 -13.57 5.12 1.15
CA ASP A 116 -13.47 6.20 0.16
C ASP A 116 -12.03 6.67 -0.09
N ASN A 117 -11.09 6.32 0.79
CA ASN A 117 -9.68 6.72 0.70
C ASN A 117 -8.73 5.55 0.44
N THR A 118 -9.23 4.35 0.14
CA THR A 118 -8.38 3.16 0.00
C THR A 118 -8.57 2.48 -1.34
N ILE A 119 -7.46 2.15 -1.99
CA ILE A 119 -7.43 1.37 -3.23
C ILE A 119 -6.56 0.13 -3.08
N ILE A 120 -6.86 -0.90 -3.86
CA ILE A 120 -6.05 -2.11 -3.94
C ILE A 120 -4.99 -1.94 -5.03
N VAL A 121 -3.73 -2.11 -4.66
CA VAL A 121 -2.56 -2.04 -5.54
C VAL A 121 -1.61 -3.21 -5.28
N PRO A 122 -0.80 -3.65 -6.25
CA PRO A 122 0.38 -4.48 -5.99
C PRO A 122 1.24 -3.93 -4.84
N ARG A 123 1.75 -4.82 -3.99
CA ARG A 123 2.60 -4.46 -2.84
C ARG A 123 3.76 -3.55 -3.20
N ILE A 124 4.38 -3.75 -4.36
CA ILE A 124 5.49 -2.91 -4.81
C ILE A 124 5.07 -1.46 -5.10
N GLN A 125 3.86 -1.25 -5.62
CA GLN A 125 3.32 0.10 -5.82
C GLN A 125 3.04 0.78 -4.47
N PHE A 126 2.49 0.04 -3.50
CA PHE A 126 2.33 0.50 -2.12
C PHE A 126 3.67 0.94 -1.52
N LEU A 127 4.71 0.09 -1.62
CA LEU A 127 6.04 0.39 -1.08
C LEU A 127 6.69 1.60 -1.77
N ALA A 128 6.47 1.77 -3.07
CA ALA A 128 6.96 2.94 -3.80
C ALA A 128 6.30 4.23 -3.31
N ILE A 129 4.98 4.25 -3.23
CA ILE A 129 4.21 5.46 -2.93
C ILE A 129 4.28 5.81 -1.44
N GLU A 130 3.98 4.87 -0.54
CA GLU A 130 4.05 5.14 0.92
C GLU A 130 5.50 5.29 1.40
N GLY A 131 6.45 4.58 0.78
CA GLY A 131 7.87 4.81 1.02
C GLY A 131 8.30 6.21 0.59
N ALA A 132 7.87 6.68 -0.58
CA ALA A 132 8.12 8.05 -1.03
C ALA A 132 7.47 9.09 -0.10
N ARG A 133 6.24 8.85 0.38
CA ARG A 133 5.55 9.71 1.36
C ARG A 133 6.32 9.85 2.67
N ASN A 134 7.02 8.80 3.12
CA ASN A 134 7.92 8.87 4.27
C ASN A 134 9.17 9.70 3.96
N ILE A 135 9.86 9.38 2.85
CA ILE A 135 11.12 10.02 2.45
C ILE A 135 10.95 11.52 2.18
N GLU A 136 9.85 11.90 1.52
CA GLU A 136 9.53 13.28 1.19
C GLU A 136 8.85 14.03 2.34
N GLY A 137 8.68 13.38 3.49
CA GLY A 137 8.16 13.98 4.72
C GLY A 137 6.67 14.30 4.70
N LEU A 138 5.90 13.75 3.77
CA LEU A 138 4.44 13.97 3.69
C LEU A 138 3.71 13.29 4.84
N ASN A 139 4.08 12.06 5.18
CA ASN A 139 3.47 11.35 6.31
C ASN A 139 3.73 12.05 7.65
N ASP A 140 4.91 12.67 7.80
CA ASP A 140 5.22 13.50 8.97
C ASP A 140 4.43 14.82 8.96
N LYS A 141 4.43 15.53 7.82
CA LYS A 141 3.69 16.79 7.60
C LYS A 141 2.21 16.67 7.96
N TYR A 142 1.58 15.54 7.67
CA TYR A 142 0.15 15.32 7.88
C TYR A 142 -0.19 14.48 9.12
N LYS A 143 0.81 14.07 9.92
CA LYS A 143 0.62 13.17 11.07
C LYS A 143 -0.44 13.67 12.05
N GLU A 144 -0.46 14.96 12.37
CA GLU A 144 -1.47 15.53 13.27
C GLU A 144 -2.88 15.44 12.71
N ILE A 145 -3.06 15.68 11.41
CA ILE A 145 -4.36 15.63 10.73
C ILE A 145 -4.86 14.18 10.72
N ILE A 146 -4.02 13.24 10.32
CA ILE A 146 -4.31 11.80 10.32
C ILE A 146 -4.67 11.32 11.74
N THR A 147 -3.95 11.78 12.76
CA THR A 147 -4.21 11.40 14.15
C THR A 147 -5.57 11.89 14.63
N ARG A 148 -5.94 13.14 14.32
CA ARG A 148 -7.27 13.67 14.66
C ARG A 148 -8.38 12.94 13.91
N ASP A 149 -8.15 12.64 12.64
CA ASP A 149 -9.09 11.89 11.80
C ASP A 149 -9.33 10.48 12.35
N TYR A 150 -8.24 9.78 12.73
CA TYR A 150 -8.31 8.48 13.39
C TYR A 150 -9.09 8.52 14.71
N GLN A 151 -8.80 9.50 15.58
CA GLN A 151 -9.50 9.66 16.85
C GLN A 151 -10.99 9.93 16.65
N LYS A 152 -11.34 10.75 15.65
CA LYS A 152 -12.73 11.02 15.29
C LYS A 152 -13.44 9.72 14.86
N ALA A 153 -12.87 8.99 13.90
CA ALA A 153 -13.41 7.72 13.41
C ALA A 153 -13.51 6.64 14.50
N SER A 154 -12.56 6.62 15.45
CA SER A 154 -12.60 5.73 16.60
C SER A 154 -13.71 6.11 17.58
N ASN A 155 -13.99 7.40 17.76
CA ASN A 155 -14.98 7.89 18.72
C ASN A 155 -16.43 7.79 18.20
N ASP A 156 -16.63 7.93 16.88
CA ASP A 156 -17.94 7.80 16.25
C ASP A 156 -18.27 6.35 15.80
N GLY A 157 -17.31 5.43 15.92
CA GLY A 157 -17.49 4.02 15.56
C GLY A 157 -17.44 3.76 14.05
N THR A 158 -16.87 4.68 13.27
CA THR A 158 -16.74 4.56 11.80
C THR A 158 -15.36 4.10 11.34
N LEU A 159 -14.44 3.79 12.26
CA LEU A 159 -13.12 3.25 11.92
C LEU A 159 -13.27 1.95 11.13
N ALA A 160 -12.87 1.99 9.86
CA ALA A 160 -13.05 0.90 8.91
C ALA A 160 -11.69 0.41 8.40
N VAL A 161 -11.10 -0.55 9.10
CA VAL A 161 -10.03 -1.46 8.60
C VAL A 161 -10.11 -2.80 9.30
#